data_AF-A0A952A494-F1
#
_entry.id   AF-A0A952A494-F1
#
_cell.length_a   1.000
_cell.length_b   1.000
_cell.length_c   1.000
_cell.angle_alpha   90.00
_cell.angle_beta   90.00
_cell.angle_gamma   90.00
#
_symmetry.space_group_name_H-M   'P 1'
#
loop_
_entity.id
_entity.type
_entity.pdbx_description
1 polymer ?
#
loop_
_entity_poly.entity_id
_entity_poly.type
_entity_poly.pdbx_seq_one_letter_code
_entity_poly.pdbx_strand_id
1 'polypeptide(L)'
;MPGRPTKPVRAAVGTDPAANLREPRNWLAGVALPRLASRSEIANTHRQLLDLRPTVPLFAAVGALIWSGVTLWHVPLTASLQGAWLAAGGVLTSLFAVFGLREAQPKAGEVVDAARGLVTLSAAAGLLWSTLPVISDVPFGLVLSISMLVLGIVALSPMPLAAMAYMVAFAVTLVTRLDGFASSAAAVIVLSGALTLYLAGRRALVERVEASMRDLGEQRVRRLCATFETCGSGWFWETDARGRITYISPSFGAAHGTTNDRLIGRPLGDLISLEVEDPDEA
;
A
#
# COMPACT_ATOMS: atom_id res chain seq x y z
N MET A 1 20.79 61.88 0.65
CA MET A 1 20.51 61.37 -0.71
C MET A 1 21.83 61.07 -1.41
N PRO A 2 21.97 60.06 -2.30
CA PRO A 2 20.96 59.16 -2.89
C PRO A 2 21.12 57.71 -2.36
N GLY A 3 20.11 56.83 -2.24
CA GLY A 3 19.05 56.48 -3.17
C GLY A 3 19.32 55.08 -3.76
N ARG A 4 19.28 54.02 -2.94
CA ARG A 4 19.44 52.62 -3.39
C ARG A 4 18.10 52.14 -3.99
N PRO A 5 18.04 51.67 -5.24
CA PRO A 5 16.79 51.19 -5.81
C PRO A 5 16.40 49.84 -5.19
N THR A 6 15.23 49.81 -4.55
CA THR A 6 14.54 48.61 -4.10
C THR A 6 14.00 47.86 -5.32
N LYS A 7 14.43 46.61 -5.48
CA LYS A 7 13.91 45.70 -6.50
C LYS A 7 12.48 45.30 -6.09
N PRO A 8 11.44 45.50 -6.92
CA PRO A 8 10.09 45.10 -6.54
C PRO A 8 9.97 43.58 -6.51
N VAL A 9 9.61 43.03 -5.34
CA VAL A 9 9.16 41.65 -5.19
C VAL A 9 7.77 41.55 -5.81
N ARG A 10 7.74 41.33 -7.13
CA ARG A 10 6.51 41.04 -7.87
C ARG A 10 6.30 39.53 -7.91
N ALA A 11 5.30 39.09 -7.15
CA ALA A 11 4.41 37.95 -7.39
C ALA A 11 5.03 36.73 -8.10
N ALA A 12 5.57 35.80 -7.33
CA ALA A 12 5.59 34.38 -7.70
C ALA A 12 4.27 33.72 -7.25
N VAL A 13 3.14 34.22 -7.77
CA VAL A 13 1.84 33.55 -7.70
C VAL A 13 1.46 33.25 -9.13
N GLY A 14 1.70 32.00 -9.53
CA GLY A 14 1.53 31.56 -10.90
C GLY A 14 2.17 30.20 -11.16
N THR A 15 2.17 29.29 -10.17
CA THR A 15 2.26 27.87 -10.49
C THR A 15 0.88 27.46 -10.97
N ASP A 16 0.71 27.40 -12.28
CA ASP A 16 -0.44 26.82 -12.93
C ASP A 16 -0.80 25.47 -12.27
N PRO A 17 -1.97 25.33 -11.61
CA PRO A 17 -2.37 24.06 -11.00
C PRO A 17 -2.49 22.93 -12.04
N ALA A 18 -2.55 23.25 -13.33
CA ALA A 18 -2.52 22.27 -14.41
C ALA A 18 -1.11 21.70 -14.69
N ALA A 19 -0.03 22.32 -14.22
CA ALA A 19 1.33 21.82 -14.41
C ALA A 19 1.64 20.60 -13.51
N ASN A 20 1.11 20.57 -12.28
CA ASN A 20 1.24 19.42 -11.37
C ASN A 20 0.35 18.21 -11.76
N LEU A 21 -0.57 18.40 -12.72
CA LEU A 21 -1.41 17.33 -13.27
C LEU A 21 -0.71 16.54 -14.40
N ARG A 22 0.56 16.86 -14.71
CA ARG A 22 1.39 16.16 -15.70
C ARG A 22 2.35 15.13 -15.09
N GLU A 23 2.11 14.66 -13.86
CA GLU A 23 2.69 13.36 -13.51
C GLU A 23 2.12 12.32 -14.49
N PRO A 24 2.95 11.52 -15.18
CA PRO A 24 2.45 10.50 -16.07
C PRO A 24 1.53 9.58 -15.25
N ARG A 25 0.23 9.66 -15.56
CA ARG A 25 -0.89 8.84 -15.07
C ARG A 25 -0.70 7.37 -15.50
N ASN A 26 0.42 6.78 -15.12
CA ASN A 26 0.67 5.37 -15.34
C ASN A 26 -0.15 4.60 -14.32
N TRP A 27 -1.41 4.32 -14.66
CA TRP A 27 -2.24 3.35 -13.94
C TRP A 27 -1.55 1.98 -13.85
N LEU A 28 -0.64 1.70 -14.79
CA LEU A 28 0.29 0.56 -14.79
C LEU A 28 1.35 0.60 -13.68
N ALA A 29 1.55 1.71 -12.94
CA ALA A 29 2.53 1.77 -11.86
C ALA A 29 2.21 0.79 -10.71
N GLY A 30 0.94 0.42 -10.53
CA GLY A 30 0.53 -0.63 -9.58
C GLY A 30 0.75 -2.06 -10.10
N VAL A 31 1.10 -2.22 -11.38
CA VAL A 31 1.26 -3.50 -12.09
C VAL A 31 2.70 -3.73 -12.54
N ALA A 32 3.45 -2.66 -12.81
CA ALA A 32 4.84 -2.72 -13.21
C ALA A 32 5.68 -3.35 -12.08
N LEU A 33 6.66 -4.17 -12.47
CA LEU A 33 7.77 -4.56 -11.59
C LEU A 33 8.22 -3.30 -10.84
N PRO A 34 8.12 -3.27 -9.50
CA PRO A 34 8.49 -2.09 -8.75
C PRO A 34 9.95 -1.85 -9.08
N ARG A 35 10.23 -0.73 -9.78
CA ARG A 35 11.59 -0.36 -10.16
C ARG A 35 12.40 0.00 -8.92
N LEU A 36 11.70 0.18 -7.78
CA LEU A 36 12.20 0.41 -6.44
C LEU A 36 13.20 1.56 -6.42
N ALA A 37 12.96 2.51 -7.32
CA ALA A 37 13.83 3.66 -7.55
C ALA A 37 13.55 4.78 -6.54
N SER A 38 12.39 4.74 -5.87
CA SER A 38 11.93 5.75 -4.93
C SER A 38 11.62 5.16 -3.55
N ARG A 39 11.80 5.97 -2.49
CA ARG A 39 11.47 5.57 -1.11
C ARG A 39 9.99 5.23 -0.94
N SER A 40 9.10 5.88 -1.71
CA SER A 40 7.67 5.62 -1.68
C SER A 40 7.33 4.25 -2.30
N GLU A 41 8.01 3.82 -3.35
CA GLU A 41 7.84 2.47 -3.94
C GLU A 41 8.24 1.37 -2.94
N ILE A 42 9.39 1.51 -2.27
CA ILE A 42 9.85 0.54 -1.26
C ILE A 42 8.84 0.46 -0.10
N ALA A 43 8.35 1.61 0.37
CA ALA A 43 7.36 1.67 1.44
C ALA A 43 6.03 1.01 1.02
N ASN A 44 5.62 1.17 -0.24
CA ASN A 44 4.42 0.54 -0.76
C ASN A 44 4.58 -0.99 -0.89
N THR A 45 5.69 -1.46 -1.46
CA THR A 45 5.99 -2.89 -1.56
C THR A 45 6.11 -3.56 -0.20
N HIS A 46 6.71 -2.87 0.77
CA HIS A 46 6.76 -3.35 2.15
C HIS A 46 5.35 -3.54 2.72
N ARG A 47 4.43 -2.59 2.47
CA ARG A 47 3.03 -2.68 2.91
C ARG A 47 2.29 -3.84 2.25
N GLN A 48 2.48 -4.06 0.95
CA GLN A 48 1.92 -5.20 0.22
C GLN A 48 2.39 -6.55 0.78
N LEU A 49 3.67 -6.66 1.16
CA LEU A 49 4.21 -7.86 1.80
C LEU A 49 3.56 -8.12 3.17
N LEU A 50 3.24 -7.06 3.93
CA LEU A 50 2.53 -7.19 5.21
C LEU A 50 1.09 -7.69 5.03
N ASP A 51 0.39 -7.19 4.02
CA ASP A 51 -0.98 -7.60 3.70
C ASP A 51 -1.10 -9.06 3.22
N LEU A 52 0.01 -9.62 2.69
CA LEU A 52 0.09 -11.03 2.26
C LEU A 52 0.26 -12.02 3.41
N ARG A 53 0.62 -11.56 4.61
CA ARG A 53 0.96 -12.44 5.75
C ARG A 53 -0.16 -13.40 6.15
N PRO A 54 -1.43 -12.99 6.25
CA PRO A 54 -2.50 -13.94 6.56
C PRO A 54 -2.92 -14.78 5.35
N THR A 55 -2.77 -14.28 4.13
CA THR A 55 -3.30 -14.97 2.93
C THR A 55 -2.38 -16.04 2.39
N VAL A 56 -1.06 -15.84 2.44
CA VAL A 56 -0.04 -16.78 1.95
C VAL A 56 -0.05 -18.14 2.68
N PRO A 57 -0.03 -18.23 4.02
CA PRO A 57 -0.07 -19.51 4.71
C PRO A 57 -1.42 -20.22 4.54
N LEU A 58 -2.51 -19.46 4.42
CA LEU A 58 -3.83 -20.03 4.10
C LEU A 58 -3.84 -20.64 2.70
N PHE A 59 -3.28 -19.94 1.72
CA PHE A 59 -3.10 -20.45 0.36
C PHE A 59 -2.26 -21.74 0.35
N ALA A 60 -1.16 -21.75 1.10
CA ALA A 60 -0.32 -22.94 1.28
C ALA A 60 -1.11 -24.10 1.94
N ALA A 61 -1.89 -23.84 2.98
CA ALA A 61 -2.66 -24.85 3.70
C ALA A 61 -3.78 -25.46 2.82
N VAL A 62 -4.54 -24.62 2.10
CA VAL A 62 -5.56 -25.09 1.17
C VAL A 62 -4.92 -25.84 0.00
N GLY A 63 -3.77 -25.35 -0.47
CA GLY A 63 -2.85 -26.05 -1.37
C GLY A 63 -2.57 -27.47 -0.91
N ALA A 64 -1.97 -27.61 0.28
CA ALA A 64 -1.65 -28.90 0.89
C ALA A 64 -2.86 -29.81 1.06
N LEU A 65 -4.02 -29.27 1.46
CA LEU A 65 -5.22 -30.07 1.69
C LEU A 65 -5.74 -30.67 0.39
N ILE A 66 -5.87 -29.86 -0.66
CA ILE A 66 -6.26 -30.34 -2.00
C ILE A 66 -5.24 -31.34 -2.51
N TRP A 67 -3.96 -31.09 -2.28
CA TRP A 67 -2.87 -31.96 -2.69
C TRP A 67 -2.92 -33.32 -1.98
N SER A 68 -3.21 -33.35 -0.68
CA SER A 68 -3.45 -34.59 0.08
C SER A 68 -4.71 -35.34 -0.37
N GLY A 69 -5.75 -34.64 -0.82
CA GLY A 69 -6.92 -35.26 -1.42
C GLY A 69 -6.61 -35.94 -2.75
N VAL A 70 -5.77 -35.31 -3.59
CA VAL A 70 -5.32 -35.87 -4.87
C VAL A 70 -4.43 -37.09 -4.67
N THR A 71 -3.61 -37.15 -3.61
CA THR A 71 -2.73 -38.31 -3.34
C THR A 71 -3.48 -39.54 -2.84
N LEU A 72 -4.55 -39.32 -2.07
CA LEU A 72 -5.38 -40.39 -1.53
C LEU A 72 -6.27 -41.04 -2.60
N TRP A 73 -6.57 -40.31 -3.68
CA TRP A 73 -7.32 -40.82 -4.82
C TRP A 73 -6.35 -41.42 -5.85
N HIS A 74 -6.53 -42.68 -6.27
CA HIS A 74 -5.67 -43.32 -7.27
C HIS A 74 -5.81 -42.62 -8.64
N VAL A 75 -4.97 -41.62 -8.90
CA VAL A 75 -4.72 -41.11 -10.25
C VAL A 75 -3.88 -42.18 -10.97
N PRO A 76 -4.24 -42.62 -12.19
CA PRO A 76 -3.49 -43.65 -12.91
C PRO A 76 -2.24 -43.06 -13.57
N LEU A 77 -1.30 -42.57 -12.78
CA LEU A 77 0.00 -42.08 -13.25
C LEU A 77 1.09 -43.11 -12.91
N THR A 78 2.15 -43.17 -13.73
CA THR A 78 3.36 -43.94 -13.37
C THR A 78 3.89 -43.46 -12.02
N ALA A 79 4.14 -44.38 -11.08
CA ALA A 79 4.49 -44.08 -9.69
C ALA A 79 5.66 -43.07 -9.52
N SER A 80 6.62 -43.07 -10.47
CA SER A 80 7.74 -42.12 -10.50
C SER A 80 7.31 -40.68 -10.80
N LEU A 81 6.39 -40.47 -11.75
CA LEU A 81 5.88 -39.15 -12.12
C LEU A 81 4.98 -38.57 -11.02
N GLN A 82 4.20 -39.44 -10.35
CA GLN A 82 3.44 -39.06 -9.16
C GLN A 82 4.38 -38.61 -8.04
N GLY A 83 5.40 -39.41 -7.70
CA GLY A 83 6.35 -39.05 -6.65
C GLY A 83 7.07 -37.73 -6.91
N ALA A 84 7.46 -37.46 -8.16
CA ALA A 84 8.10 -36.19 -8.52
C ALA A 84 7.15 -34.99 -8.40
N TRP A 85 5.92 -35.11 -8.89
CA TRP A 85 4.91 -34.05 -8.77
C TRP A 85 4.55 -33.79 -7.30
N LEU A 86 4.46 -34.86 -6.51
CA LEU A 86 4.23 -34.86 -5.06
C LEU A 86 5.45 -34.45 -4.23
N ALA A 87 6.64 -34.32 -4.79
CA ALA A 87 7.76 -33.68 -4.11
C ALA A 87 7.74 -32.17 -4.40
N ALA A 88 7.52 -31.80 -5.65
CA ALA A 88 7.54 -30.42 -6.12
C ALA A 88 6.51 -29.53 -5.41
N GLY A 89 5.26 -29.98 -5.28
CA GLY A 89 4.24 -29.19 -4.58
C GLY A 89 4.50 -29.03 -3.09
N GLY A 90 5.30 -29.90 -2.49
CA GLY A 90 5.52 -29.99 -1.05
C GLY A 90 6.59 -29.00 -0.69
N VAL A 91 7.65 -29.00 -1.49
CA VAL A 91 8.64 -27.93 -1.54
C VAL A 91 7.94 -26.57 -1.73
N LEU A 92 7.07 -26.40 -2.73
CA LEU A 92 6.41 -25.11 -2.96
C LEU A 92 5.52 -24.69 -1.79
N THR A 93 4.75 -25.62 -1.21
CA THR A 93 3.88 -25.34 -0.07
C THR A 93 4.70 -24.97 1.16
N SER A 94 5.79 -25.69 1.43
CA SER A 94 6.74 -25.35 2.49
C SER A 94 7.40 -24.00 2.26
N LEU A 95 7.77 -23.66 1.02
CA LEU A 95 8.35 -22.35 0.69
C LEU A 95 7.34 -21.22 0.91
N PHE A 96 6.06 -21.39 0.57
CA PHE A 96 5.02 -20.41 0.89
C PHE A 96 4.77 -20.30 2.40
N ALA A 97 4.75 -21.42 3.12
CA ALA A 97 4.60 -21.41 4.57
C ALA A 97 5.79 -20.68 5.26
N VAL A 98 7.02 -21.00 4.86
CA VAL A 98 8.24 -20.33 5.36
C VAL A 98 8.21 -18.85 5.01
N PHE A 99 7.76 -18.48 3.81
CA PHE A 99 7.62 -17.09 3.42
C PHE A 99 6.61 -16.34 4.30
N GLY A 100 5.44 -16.94 4.57
CA GLY A 100 4.41 -16.37 5.44
C GLY A 100 4.83 -16.25 6.91
N LEU A 101 5.73 -17.13 7.37
CA LEU A 101 6.23 -17.17 8.74
C LEU A 101 7.49 -16.31 8.98
N ARG A 102 8.15 -15.79 7.94
CA ARG A 102 9.33 -14.91 8.08
C ARG A 102 8.99 -13.60 8.79
N GLU A 103 9.99 -13.02 9.47
CA GLU A 103 9.86 -11.84 10.35
C GLU A 103 9.18 -10.64 9.66
N ALA A 104 8.38 -9.91 10.46
CA ALA A 104 7.47 -8.86 10.03
C ALA A 104 8.13 -7.59 9.48
N GLN A 105 9.46 -7.46 9.59
CA GLN A 105 10.18 -6.22 9.33
C GLN A 105 11.40 -6.52 8.44
N PRO A 106 11.21 -6.89 7.17
CA PRO A 106 12.31 -7.03 6.23
C PRO A 106 13.08 -5.70 6.16
N LYS A 107 14.42 -5.78 6.26
CA LYS A 107 15.28 -4.59 6.11
C LYS A 107 15.02 -3.96 4.74
N ALA A 108 15.22 -2.65 4.61
CA ALA A 108 14.95 -1.94 3.35
C ALA A 108 15.60 -2.57 2.11
N GLY A 109 16.76 -3.23 2.26
CA GLY A 109 17.43 -3.99 1.19
C GLY A 109 16.80 -5.35 0.87
N GLU A 110 16.15 -6.00 1.83
CA GLU A 110 15.57 -7.35 1.71
C GLU A 110 14.14 -7.32 1.14
N VAL A 111 13.44 -6.19 1.22
CA VAL A 111 12.07 -6.01 0.68
C VAL A 111 12.02 -6.37 -0.81
N VAL A 112 13.05 -6.00 -1.57
CA VAL A 112 13.16 -6.25 -3.01
C VAL A 112 13.27 -7.73 -3.32
N ASP A 113 14.16 -8.40 -2.61
CA ASP A 113 14.44 -9.82 -2.82
C ASP A 113 13.28 -10.68 -2.34
N ALA A 114 12.60 -10.29 -1.27
CA ALA A 114 11.36 -10.92 -0.83
C ALA A 114 10.24 -10.78 -1.86
N ALA A 115 10.06 -9.59 -2.44
CA ALA A 115 9.08 -9.34 -3.49
C ALA A 115 9.35 -10.16 -4.75
N ARG A 116 10.61 -10.17 -5.23
CA ARG A 116 11.02 -10.99 -6.39
C ARG A 116 10.87 -12.48 -6.10
N GLY A 117 11.30 -12.92 -4.92
CA GLY A 117 11.16 -14.30 -4.46
C GLY A 117 9.71 -14.76 -4.47
N LEU A 118 8.78 -13.93 -3.98
CA LEU A 118 7.37 -14.25 -4.01
C LEU A 118 6.81 -14.35 -5.43
N VAL A 119 7.16 -13.41 -6.32
CA VAL A 119 6.74 -13.47 -7.74
C VAL A 119 7.26 -14.75 -8.40
N THR A 120 8.51 -15.13 -8.17
CA THR A 120 9.07 -16.38 -8.70
C THR A 120 8.40 -17.62 -8.12
N LEU A 121 8.09 -17.61 -6.83
CA LEU A 121 7.41 -18.70 -6.15
C LEU A 121 5.97 -18.87 -6.66
N SER A 122 5.26 -17.76 -6.87
CA SER A 122 3.94 -17.73 -7.50
C SER A 122 3.99 -18.24 -8.93
N ALA A 123 4.96 -17.83 -9.76
CA ALA A 123 5.10 -18.38 -11.10
C ALA A 123 5.32 -19.90 -11.08
N ALA A 124 6.20 -20.39 -10.20
CA ALA A 124 6.49 -21.82 -10.05
C ALA A 124 5.26 -22.62 -9.60
N ALA A 125 4.45 -22.08 -8.69
CA ALA A 125 3.18 -22.69 -8.29
C ALA A 125 2.16 -22.69 -9.41
N GLY A 126 2.06 -21.62 -10.20
CA GLY A 126 1.19 -21.55 -11.37
C GLY A 126 1.54 -22.63 -12.39
N LEU A 127 2.85 -22.82 -12.65
CA LEU A 127 3.35 -23.88 -13.52
C LEU A 127 3.02 -25.27 -12.96
N LEU A 128 3.27 -25.52 -11.67
CA LEU A 128 3.02 -26.84 -11.08
C LEU A 128 1.53 -27.21 -11.13
N TRP A 129 0.65 -26.28 -10.77
CA TRP A 129 -0.79 -26.55 -10.79
C TRP A 129 -1.34 -26.69 -12.21
N SER A 130 -0.69 -26.08 -13.19
CA SER A 130 -1.09 -26.19 -14.59
C SER A 130 -0.72 -27.53 -15.22
N THR A 131 0.23 -28.29 -14.66
CA THR A 131 0.53 -29.65 -15.17
C THR A 131 -0.54 -30.66 -14.78
N LEU A 132 -1.34 -30.43 -13.74
CA LEU A 132 -2.31 -31.40 -13.24
C LEU A 132 -3.31 -31.87 -14.31
N PRO A 133 -3.98 -30.97 -15.09
CA PRO A 133 -4.84 -31.39 -16.18
C PRO A 133 -4.09 -32.13 -17.30
N VAL A 134 -2.78 -31.91 -17.45
CA VAL A 134 -1.95 -32.54 -18.48
C VAL A 134 -1.59 -33.99 -18.12
N ILE A 135 -1.40 -34.26 -16.83
CA ILE A 135 -0.99 -35.58 -16.34
C ILE A 135 -2.19 -36.41 -15.85
N SER A 136 -3.36 -35.81 -15.63
CA SER A 136 -4.56 -36.51 -15.17
C SER A 136 -5.59 -36.65 -16.29
N ASP A 137 -6.07 -37.88 -16.54
CA ASP A 137 -7.18 -38.15 -17.47
C ASP A 137 -8.57 -37.92 -16.86
N VAL A 138 -8.62 -37.51 -15.59
CA VAL A 138 -9.88 -37.26 -14.87
C VAL A 138 -10.41 -35.85 -15.16
N PRO A 139 -11.71 -35.69 -15.51
CA PRO A 139 -12.36 -34.38 -15.68
C PRO A 139 -12.21 -33.46 -14.47
N PHE A 140 -12.03 -34.04 -13.28
CA PHE A 140 -11.85 -33.34 -12.02
C PHE A 140 -10.53 -32.55 -11.93
N GLY A 141 -9.47 -32.98 -12.63
CA GLY A 141 -8.17 -32.30 -12.62
C GLY A 141 -8.24 -30.88 -13.14
N LEU A 142 -9.06 -30.63 -14.17
CA LEU A 142 -9.31 -29.31 -14.72
C LEU A 142 -10.07 -28.40 -13.74
N VAL A 143 -11.09 -28.94 -13.05
CA VAL A 143 -11.87 -28.20 -12.05
C VAL A 143 -11.01 -27.78 -10.86
N LEU A 144 -10.18 -28.69 -10.33
CA LEU A 144 -9.24 -28.37 -9.25
C LEU A 144 -8.24 -27.29 -9.68
N SER A 145 -7.75 -27.38 -10.91
CA SER A 145 -6.76 -26.43 -11.42
C SER A 145 -7.39 -25.04 -11.59
N ILE A 146 -8.61 -24.93 -12.13
CA ILE A 146 -9.34 -23.65 -12.22
C ILE A 146 -9.65 -23.10 -10.81
N SER A 147 -10.01 -23.96 -9.86
CA SER A 147 -10.27 -23.55 -8.48
C SER A 147 -9.03 -22.96 -7.83
N MET A 148 -7.87 -23.57 -8.08
CA MET A 148 -6.57 -23.06 -7.64
C MET A 148 -6.16 -21.78 -8.35
N LEU A 149 -6.45 -21.64 -9.66
CA LEU A 149 -6.25 -20.39 -10.39
C LEU A 149 -6.94 -19.22 -9.65
N VAL A 150 -8.24 -19.38 -9.36
CA VAL A 150 -9.04 -18.34 -8.68
C VAL A 150 -8.53 -18.09 -7.27
N LEU A 151 -8.25 -19.15 -6.50
CA LEU A 151 -7.74 -19.02 -5.14
C LEU A 151 -6.39 -18.30 -5.10
N GLY A 152 -5.48 -18.63 -6.02
CA GLY A 152 -4.17 -17.98 -6.13
C GLY A 152 -4.29 -16.50 -6.48
N ILE A 153 -5.21 -16.12 -7.37
CA ILE A 153 -5.48 -14.71 -7.70
C ILE A 153 -5.98 -13.94 -6.46
N VAL A 154 -6.91 -14.52 -5.71
CA VAL A 154 -7.47 -13.88 -4.50
C VAL A 154 -6.40 -13.75 -3.41
N ALA A 155 -5.69 -14.83 -3.12
CA ALA A 155 -4.68 -14.89 -2.06
C ALA A 155 -3.48 -13.98 -2.34
N LEU A 156 -3.06 -13.89 -3.60
CA LEU A 156 -1.94 -13.05 -4.06
C LEU A 156 -2.39 -11.65 -4.49
N SER A 157 -3.69 -11.34 -4.42
CA SER A 157 -4.21 -10.04 -4.85
C SER A 157 -3.50 -8.84 -4.18
N PRO A 158 -3.04 -8.87 -2.91
CA PRO A 158 -2.25 -7.78 -2.31
C PRO A 158 -1.03 -7.38 -3.13
N MET A 159 -0.48 -8.32 -3.91
CA MET A 159 0.64 -8.10 -4.80
C MET A 159 0.25 -8.51 -6.24
N PRO A 160 -0.37 -7.60 -7.01
CA PRO A 160 -0.95 -7.89 -8.32
C PRO A 160 0.03 -8.57 -9.30
N LEU A 161 1.31 -8.20 -9.21
CA LEU A 161 2.35 -8.80 -10.03
C LEU A 161 2.54 -10.31 -9.75
N ALA A 162 2.48 -10.75 -8.49
CA ALA A 162 2.57 -12.15 -8.13
C ALA A 162 1.33 -12.93 -8.61
N ALA A 163 0.13 -12.34 -8.47
CA ALA A 163 -1.11 -12.90 -9.01
C ALA A 163 -1.07 -13.03 -10.54
N MET A 164 -0.53 -12.04 -11.25
CA MET A 164 -0.36 -12.09 -12.70
C MET A 164 0.67 -13.15 -13.12
N ALA A 165 1.81 -13.25 -12.43
CA ALA A 165 2.80 -14.27 -12.71
C ALA A 165 2.24 -15.69 -12.54
N TYR A 166 1.47 -15.93 -11.47
CA TYR A 166 0.73 -17.17 -11.25
C TYR A 166 -0.27 -17.46 -12.37
N MET A 167 -1.08 -16.46 -12.75
CA MET A 167 -2.09 -16.57 -13.79
C MET A 167 -1.49 -16.84 -15.17
N VAL A 168 -0.43 -16.14 -15.57
CA VAL A 168 0.23 -16.32 -16.87
C VAL A 168 0.84 -17.70 -16.97
N ALA A 169 1.53 -18.16 -15.91
CA ALA A 169 2.08 -19.50 -15.83
C ALA A 169 1.00 -20.59 -16.00
N PHE A 170 -0.21 -20.32 -15.54
CA PHE A 170 -1.33 -21.24 -15.65
C PHE A 170 -2.06 -21.16 -17.01
N ALA A 171 -2.19 -19.94 -17.55
CA ALA A 171 -2.86 -19.64 -18.81
C ALA A 171 -2.23 -20.38 -20.00
N VAL A 172 -0.91 -20.46 -20.04
CA VAL A 172 -0.15 -21.15 -21.10
C VAL A 172 -0.61 -22.59 -21.26
N THR A 173 -0.75 -23.33 -20.16
CA THR A 173 -1.11 -24.75 -20.21
C THR A 173 -2.59 -24.96 -20.52
N LEU A 174 -3.47 -24.08 -20.02
CA LEU A 174 -4.92 -24.16 -20.27
C LEU A 174 -5.27 -23.98 -21.75
N VAL A 175 -4.56 -23.08 -22.45
CA VAL A 175 -4.74 -22.84 -23.89
C VAL A 175 -4.36 -24.06 -24.72
N THR A 176 -3.33 -24.82 -24.31
CA THR A 176 -2.83 -25.98 -25.06
C THR A 176 -3.66 -27.26 -24.92
N ARG A 177 -4.55 -27.34 -23.92
CA ARG A 177 -5.31 -28.56 -23.59
C ARG A 177 -6.78 -28.54 -24.03
N LEU A 178 -7.28 -27.37 -24.46
CA LEU A 178 -8.69 -27.16 -24.75
C LEU A 178 -8.95 -27.09 -26.26
N ASP A 179 -8.66 -28.19 -26.95
CA ASP A 179 -9.13 -28.40 -28.32
C ASP A 179 -10.67 -28.39 -28.31
N GLY A 180 -11.28 -27.34 -28.86
CA GLY A 180 -12.73 -27.12 -28.87
C GLY A 180 -13.29 -26.18 -27.78
N PHE A 181 -12.51 -25.84 -26.77
CA PHE A 181 -12.88 -24.93 -25.66
C PHE A 181 -11.97 -23.69 -25.56
N ALA A 182 -11.24 -23.37 -26.64
CA ALA A 182 -10.35 -22.21 -26.69
C ALA A 182 -11.03 -20.89 -26.24
N SER A 183 -12.32 -20.73 -26.51
CA SER A 183 -13.11 -19.57 -26.09
C SER A 183 -13.35 -19.50 -24.57
N SER A 184 -13.56 -20.63 -23.89
CA SER A 184 -13.75 -20.66 -22.43
C SER A 184 -12.43 -20.49 -21.68
N ALA A 185 -11.34 -21.06 -22.19
CA ALA A 185 -9.98 -20.85 -21.67
C ALA A 185 -9.59 -19.36 -21.71
N ALA A 186 -9.79 -18.73 -22.87
CA ALA A 186 -9.53 -17.32 -23.07
C ALA A 186 -10.41 -16.45 -22.17
N ALA A 187 -11.69 -16.79 -22.01
CA ALA A 187 -12.59 -16.08 -21.10
C ALA A 187 -12.12 -16.15 -19.64
N VAL A 188 -11.68 -17.31 -19.15
CA VAL A 188 -11.15 -17.46 -17.79
C VAL A 188 -9.90 -16.60 -17.59
N ILE A 189 -8.98 -16.59 -18.56
CA ILE A 189 -7.76 -15.77 -18.51
C ILE A 189 -8.10 -14.28 -18.50
N VAL A 190 -8.97 -13.84 -19.40
CA VAL A 190 -9.40 -12.44 -19.51
C VAL A 190 -10.13 -11.99 -18.26
N LEU A 191 -11.07 -12.80 -17.74
CA LEU A 191 -11.82 -12.48 -16.52
C LEU A 191 -10.90 -12.47 -15.29
N SER A 192 -9.94 -13.39 -15.22
CA SER A 192 -8.94 -13.44 -14.15
C SER A 192 -7.97 -12.25 -14.18
N GLY A 193 -7.56 -11.85 -15.39
CA GLY A 193 -6.78 -10.63 -15.63
C GLY A 193 -7.55 -9.39 -15.22
N ALA A 194 -8.79 -9.27 -15.68
CA ALA A 194 -9.69 -8.16 -15.33
C ALA A 194 -9.95 -8.11 -13.82
N LEU A 195 -10.17 -9.24 -13.16
CA LEU A 195 -10.35 -9.32 -11.70
C LEU A 195 -9.09 -8.85 -10.97
N THR A 196 -7.91 -9.28 -11.40
CA THR A 196 -6.64 -8.87 -10.78
C THR A 196 -6.43 -7.35 -10.92
N LEU A 197 -6.68 -6.81 -12.11
CA LEU A 197 -6.61 -5.37 -12.37
C LEU A 197 -7.66 -4.59 -11.58
N TYR A 198 -8.88 -5.12 -11.46
CA TYR A 198 -9.96 -4.52 -10.66
C TYR A 198 -9.59 -4.46 -9.18
N LEU A 199 -9.09 -5.55 -8.59
CA LEU A 199 -8.66 -5.59 -7.19
C LEU A 199 -7.47 -4.64 -6.95
N ALA A 200 -6.50 -4.61 -7.87
CA ALA A 200 -5.38 -3.67 -7.82
C ALA A 200 -5.86 -2.20 -7.89
N GLY A 201 -6.74 -1.89 -8.83
CA GLY A 201 -7.31 -0.55 -9.00
C GLY A 201 -8.15 -0.11 -7.80
N ARG A 202 -8.94 -1.02 -7.21
CA ARG A 202 -9.71 -0.75 -5.99
C ARG A 202 -8.83 -0.36 -4.82
N ARG A 203 -7.71 -1.06 -4.60
CA ARG A 203 -6.79 -0.70 -3.50
C ARG A 203 -6.17 0.67 -3.72
N ALA A 204 -5.68 0.93 -4.93
CA ALA A 204 -5.12 2.23 -5.29
C ALA A 204 -6.14 3.38 -5.12
N LEU A 205 -7.43 3.12 -5.38
CA LEU A 205 -8.48 4.09 -5.15
C LEU A 205 -8.72 4.32 -3.65
N VAL A 206 -8.84 3.27 -2.85
CA VAL A 206 -9.07 3.38 -1.40
C VAL A 206 -7.93 4.16 -0.73
N GLU A 207 -6.68 3.85 -1.06
CA GLU A 207 -5.52 4.58 -0.54
C GLU A 207 -5.55 6.07 -0.91
N ARG A 208 -5.96 6.40 -2.15
CA ARG A 208 -6.10 7.79 -2.58
C ARG A 208 -7.22 8.51 -1.83
N VAL A 209 -8.35 7.84 -1.61
CA VAL A 209 -9.47 8.39 -0.85
C VAL A 209 -9.05 8.63 0.60
N GLU A 210 -8.38 7.68 1.25
CA GLU A 210 -7.88 7.84 2.62
C GLU A 210 -6.86 8.97 2.72
N ALA A 211 -5.92 9.08 1.78
CA ALA A 211 -4.97 10.18 1.72
C ALA A 211 -5.68 11.53 1.57
N SER A 212 -6.65 11.62 0.64
CA SER A 212 -7.44 12.83 0.44
C SER A 212 -8.28 13.19 1.67
N MET A 213 -8.83 12.21 2.39
CA MET A 213 -9.59 12.44 3.61
C MET A 213 -8.70 12.96 4.75
N ARG A 214 -7.47 12.45 4.86
CA ARG A 214 -6.47 12.98 5.81
C ARG A 214 -6.12 14.43 5.52
N ASP A 215 -5.85 14.76 4.26
CA ASP A 215 -5.53 16.12 3.84
C ASP A 215 -6.69 17.09 4.13
N LEU A 216 -7.93 16.69 3.82
CA LEU A 216 -9.13 17.47 4.13
C LEU A 216 -9.30 17.66 5.65
N GLY A 217 -9.02 16.62 6.45
CA GLY A 217 -9.03 16.69 7.91
C GLY A 217 -8.04 17.71 8.44
N GLU A 218 -6.77 17.63 8.01
CA GLU A 218 -5.72 18.58 8.41
C GLU A 218 -6.06 20.02 8.00
N GLN A 219 -6.53 20.22 6.77
CA GLN A 219 -6.97 21.53 6.30
C GLN A 219 -8.13 22.08 7.14
N ARG A 220 -9.09 21.23 7.51
CA ARG A 220 -10.22 21.63 8.34
C ARG A 220 -9.79 22.02 9.75
N VAL A 221 -8.87 21.27 10.37
CA VAL A 221 -8.29 21.62 11.67
C VAL A 221 -7.56 22.96 11.58
N ARG A 222 -6.68 23.13 10.58
CA ARG A 222 -5.95 24.40 10.36
C ARG A 222 -6.89 25.58 10.17
N ARG A 223 -7.97 25.40 9.40
CA ARG A 223 -8.97 26.45 9.16
C ARG A 223 -9.73 26.81 10.43
N LEU A 224 -10.09 25.82 11.25
CA LEU A 224 -10.76 26.06 12.53
C LEU A 224 -9.86 26.83 13.50
N CYS A 225 -8.58 26.44 13.62
CA CYS A 225 -7.59 27.17 14.41
C CYS A 225 -7.48 28.63 13.94
N ALA A 226 -7.32 28.86 12.63
CA ALA A 226 -7.24 30.20 12.08
C ALA A 226 -8.51 31.03 12.33
N THR A 227 -9.70 30.43 12.22
CA THR A 227 -10.96 31.11 12.55
C THR A 227 -11.05 31.45 14.03
N PHE A 228 -10.64 30.56 14.94
CA PHE A 228 -10.61 30.84 16.37
C PHE A 228 -9.63 31.97 16.74
N GLU A 229 -8.45 32.01 16.11
CA GLU A 229 -7.50 33.11 16.26
C GLU A 229 -8.07 34.44 15.78
N THR A 230 -8.84 34.42 14.68
CA THR A 230 -9.44 35.64 14.07
C THR A 230 -10.68 36.12 14.83
N CYS A 231 -11.50 35.21 15.36
CA CYS A 231 -12.70 35.54 16.13
C CYS A 231 -12.41 36.01 17.56
N GLY A 232 -11.16 35.92 18.03
CA GLY A 232 -10.75 36.43 19.35
C GLY A 232 -11.33 35.67 20.54
N SER A 233 -11.92 34.49 20.33
CA SER A 233 -12.63 33.71 21.36
C SER A 233 -11.70 32.90 22.29
N GLY A 234 -10.38 32.97 22.08
CA GLY A 234 -9.37 32.30 22.89
C GLY A 234 -7.96 32.75 22.52
N TRP A 235 -7.03 32.63 23.48
CA TRP A 235 -5.62 32.95 23.29
C TRP A 235 -4.79 31.67 23.27
N PHE A 236 -3.86 31.57 22.33
CA PHE A 236 -2.93 30.45 22.21
C PHE A 236 -1.51 30.94 22.45
N TRP A 237 -0.71 30.11 23.10
CA TRP A 237 0.73 30.31 23.24
C TRP A 237 1.47 28.99 23.09
N GLU A 238 2.69 29.04 22.61
CA GLU A 238 3.64 27.93 22.55
C GLU A 238 4.85 28.30 23.41
N THR A 239 5.46 27.31 24.08
CA THR A 239 6.67 27.50 24.87
C THR A 239 7.78 26.55 24.43
N ASP A 240 9.04 26.98 24.60
CA ASP A 240 10.19 26.11 24.46
C ASP A 240 10.34 25.15 25.64
N ALA A 241 11.30 24.23 25.55
CA ALA A 241 11.61 23.28 26.63
C ALA A 241 12.07 23.94 27.94
N ARG A 242 12.36 25.26 27.94
CA ARG A 242 12.73 26.05 29.12
C ARG A 242 11.57 26.90 29.65
N GLY A 243 10.36 26.74 29.08
CA GLY A 243 9.15 27.47 29.48
C GLY A 243 9.10 28.91 28.99
N ARG A 244 9.89 29.29 27.98
CA ARG A 244 9.86 30.62 27.35
C ARG A 244 8.91 30.63 26.17
N ILE A 245 8.15 31.70 26.00
CA ILE A 245 7.14 31.84 24.95
C ILE A 245 7.82 31.90 23.57
N THR A 246 7.49 30.97 22.68
CA THR A 246 7.98 30.91 21.29
C THR A 246 6.95 31.38 20.27
N TYR A 247 5.67 31.30 20.62
CA TYR A 247 4.56 31.83 19.83
C TYR A 247 3.46 32.31 20.77
N ILE A 248 2.76 33.38 20.40
CA ILE A 248 1.54 33.83 21.07
C ILE A 248 0.58 34.43 20.04
N SER A 249 -0.72 34.19 20.20
CA SER A 249 -1.72 34.62 19.23
C SER A 249 -1.76 36.16 19.12
N PRO A 250 -1.94 36.75 17.92
CA PRO A 250 -2.05 38.21 17.74
C PRO A 250 -3.19 38.85 18.54
N SER A 251 -4.26 38.08 18.75
CA SER A 251 -5.42 38.48 19.57
C SER A 251 -5.07 38.72 21.04
N PHE A 252 -4.04 38.07 21.59
CA PHE A 252 -3.62 38.25 22.98
C PHE A 252 -3.00 39.64 23.22
N GLY A 253 -2.07 40.05 22.34
CA GLY A 253 -1.43 41.36 22.43
C GLY A 253 -2.43 42.50 22.26
N ALA A 254 -3.37 42.35 21.32
CA ALA A 254 -4.45 43.31 21.12
C ALA A 254 -5.37 43.45 22.35
N ALA A 255 -5.65 42.35 23.05
CA ALA A 255 -6.49 42.36 24.26
C ALA A 255 -5.79 42.96 25.49
N HIS A 256 -4.47 42.76 25.64
CA HIS A 256 -3.70 43.21 26.81
C HIS A 256 -2.85 44.47 26.56
N GLY A 257 -3.11 45.20 25.47
CA GLY A 257 -2.41 46.46 25.18
C GLY A 257 -0.90 46.31 24.97
N THR A 258 -0.42 45.13 24.57
CA THR A 258 1.00 44.82 24.38
C THR A 258 1.26 44.27 22.98
N THR A 259 2.52 44.29 22.53
CA THR A 259 2.92 43.71 21.24
C THR A 259 3.50 42.32 21.45
N ASN A 260 3.12 41.35 20.61
CA ASN A 260 3.60 39.97 20.71
C ASN A 260 5.14 39.87 20.74
N ASP A 261 5.85 40.73 20.00
CA ASP A 261 7.31 40.80 20.00
C ASP A 261 7.94 41.06 21.39
N ARG A 262 7.19 41.68 22.31
CA ARG A 262 7.64 41.92 23.68
C ARG A 262 7.45 40.72 24.60
N LEU A 263 6.57 39.79 24.22
CA LEU A 263 6.21 38.59 24.98
C LEU A 263 7.02 37.37 24.55
N ILE A 264 7.40 37.31 23.27
CA ILE A 264 8.28 36.26 22.72
C ILE A 264 9.62 36.25 23.48
N GLY A 265 10.03 35.08 23.98
CA GLY A 265 11.26 34.85 24.73
C GLY A 265 11.16 35.03 26.25
N ARG A 266 10.03 35.54 26.77
CA ARG A 266 9.78 35.67 28.21
C ARG A 266 9.28 34.36 28.83
N PRO A 267 9.51 34.11 30.13
CA PRO A 267 8.89 33.01 30.85
C PRO A 267 7.37 33.09 30.79
N LEU A 268 6.69 31.95 30.65
CA LEU A 268 5.22 31.90 30.60
C LEU A 268 4.56 32.54 31.84
N GLY A 269 5.20 32.41 33.01
CA GLY A 269 4.70 32.97 34.27
C GLY A 269 4.47 34.49 34.23
N ASP A 270 5.22 35.21 33.40
CA ASP A 270 5.06 36.66 33.23
C ASP A 270 3.70 37.03 32.61
N LEU A 271 3.06 36.12 31.85
CA LEU A 271 1.72 36.37 31.30
C LEU A 271 0.64 36.33 32.39
N ILE A 272 0.81 35.49 33.40
CA ILE A 272 -0.16 35.31 34.50
C ILE A 272 -0.14 36.53 35.43
N SER A 273 0.98 37.22 35.53
CA SER A 273 1.13 38.45 36.32
C SER A 273 0.46 39.67 35.68
N LEU A 274 0.17 39.66 34.37
CA LEU A 274 -0.54 40.76 33.69
C LEU A 274 -2.03 40.83 34.06
N GLU A 275 -2.58 39.78 34.67
CA GLU A 275 -4.01 39.67 35.01
C GLU A 275 -4.32 40.13 36.46
N VAL A 276 -3.30 40.53 37.23
CA VAL A 276 -3.42 40.84 38.67
C VAL A 276 -3.34 42.35 38.97
N GLU A 277 -3.31 43.21 37.96
CA GLU A 277 -3.38 44.67 38.19
C GLU A 277 -4.83 45.15 38.05
N ASP A 278 -5.64 44.85 39.07
CA ASP A 278 -6.95 45.47 39.29
C ASP A 278 -6.73 46.90 39.84
N PRO A 279 -7.18 47.95 39.14
CA PRO A 279 -7.04 49.32 39.61
C PRO A 279 -8.19 49.64 40.56
N ASP A 280 -7.98 49.55 41.88
CA ASP A 280 -8.70 50.35 42.88
C ASP A 280 -8.05 50.23 44.28
N GLU A 281 -6.99 51.00 44.50
CA GLU A 281 -6.69 51.60 45.81
C GLU A 281 -6.34 53.08 45.58
N ALA A 282 -7.33 53.96 45.76
CA ALA A 282 -7.15 55.40 45.94
C ALA A 282 -8.16 55.94 46.95
#